data_AF-A0A5N5ZD69-F1
#
_entry.id   AF-A0A5N5ZD69-F1
#
_cell.length_a   1.000
_cell.length_b   1.000
_cell.length_c   1.000
_cell.angle_alpha   90.00
_cell.angle_beta   90.00
_cell.angle_gamma   90.00
#
_symmetry.space_group_name_H-M   'P 1'
#
loop_
_entity.id
_entity.type
_entity.pdbx_description
1 polymer ?
#
loop_
_entity_poly.entity_id
_entity_poly.type
_entity_poly.pdbx_seq_one_letter_code
_entity_poly.pdbx_strand_id
1 'polypeptide(L)'
;MKSILIFITILFTYGQNPNCGDGTMYVNEKQVKYDKRFAAYPKIESVPQFSGGKEALNKLIEEKLKVSEKAKNIVFRLNYMFTITCDGKIKDFKTLGDPKASSLTNMIEIVESTQGKWTPAEKDGVTVDCIYFAKKTIVGSKY
;
A
#
# COMPACT_ATOMS: atom_id res chain seq x y z
N MET A 1 51.38 -20.09 -21.61
CA MET A 1 50.07 -19.43 -21.77
C MET A 1 49.23 -19.72 -20.53
N LYS A 2 49.16 -18.80 -19.56
CA LYS A 2 48.30 -18.91 -18.39
C LYS A 2 47.11 -17.98 -18.61
N SER A 3 45.95 -18.57 -18.89
CA SER A 3 44.71 -17.82 -19.10
C SER A 3 44.21 -17.34 -17.73
N ILE A 4 44.13 -16.02 -17.55
CA ILE A 4 43.57 -15.38 -16.36
C ILE A 4 42.07 -15.25 -16.59
N LEU A 5 41.27 -16.07 -15.91
CA LEU A 5 39.83 -15.85 -15.81
C LEU A 5 39.58 -14.69 -14.85
N ILE A 6 39.16 -13.54 -15.38
CA ILE A 6 38.66 -12.42 -14.60
C ILE A 6 37.21 -12.75 -14.23
N PHE A 7 36.98 -13.14 -12.97
CA PHE A 7 35.63 -13.20 -12.40
C PHE A 7 35.15 -11.77 -12.18
N ILE A 8 34.38 -11.23 -13.13
CA ILE A 8 33.58 -10.02 -12.92
C ILE A 8 32.43 -10.43 -12.00
N THR A 9 32.64 -10.32 -10.70
CA THR A 9 31.56 -10.30 -9.72
C THR A 9 30.77 -9.02 -9.94
N ILE A 10 29.71 -9.11 -10.74
CA ILE A 10 28.65 -8.10 -10.80
C ILE A 10 28.02 -8.09 -9.41
N LEU A 11 28.49 -7.18 -8.55
CA LEU A 11 27.75 -6.78 -7.38
C LEU A 11 26.47 -6.13 -7.92
N PHE A 12 25.36 -6.87 -7.92
CA PHE A 12 24.04 -6.27 -7.95
C PHE A 12 23.94 -5.42 -6.68
N THR A 13 24.35 -4.16 -6.78
CA THR A 13 23.93 -3.16 -5.81
C THR A 13 22.41 -3.13 -5.95
N TYR A 14 21.72 -3.72 -4.97
CA TYR A 14 20.31 -3.41 -4.77
C TYR A 14 20.26 -1.90 -4.64
N GLY A 15 19.84 -1.23 -5.72
CA GLY A 15 19.85 0.21 -5.84
C GLY A 15 18.96 0.79 -4.76
N GLN A 16 19.55 1.22 -3.65
CA GLN A 16 18.93 2.17 -2.77
C GLN A 16 18.75 3.41 -3.64
N ASN A 17 17.50 3.67 -4.05
CA ASN A 17 17.19 4.88 -4.79
C ASN A 17 17.66 6.06 -3.91
N PRO A 18 18.64 6.86 -4.36
CA PRO A 18 19.28 7.87 -3.52
C PRO A 18 18.32 8.96 -3.07
N ASN A 19 17.12 9.02 -3.65
CA ASN A 19 16.06 9.96 -3.29
C ASN A 19 15.13 9.43 -2.19
N CYS A 20 15.23 8.15 -1.86
CA CYS A 20 14.49 7.54 -0.77
C CYS A 20 15.24 7.79 0.53
N GLY A 21 14.49 8.06 1.61
CA GLY A 21 15.07 8.15 2.95
C GLY A 21 15.80 6.86 3.37
N ASP A 22 16.12 6.76 4.65
CA ASP A 22 16.90 5.66 5.26
C ASP A 22 16.25 4.24 5.20
N GLY A 23 15.20 4.04 4.39
CA GLY A 23 14.43 2.81 4.30
C GLY A 23 13.42 2.62 5.44
N THR A 24 13.28 3.59 6.34
CA THR A 24 12.27 3.55 7.41
C THR A 24 10.86 3.52 6.83
N MET A 25 10.06 2.56 7.31
CA MET A 25 8.64 2.47 7.00
C MET A 25 7.84 3.38 7.93
N TYR A 26 7.18 4.39 7.38
CA TYR A 26 6.33 5.30 8.14
C TYR A 26 4.86 4.86 8.09
N VAL A 27 4.07 5.41 9.01
CA VAL A 27 2.62 5.30 8.98
C VAL A 27 1.99 6.65 9.27
N ASN A 28 0.87 6.94 8.62
CA ASN A 28 0.13 8.13 8.98
C ASN A 28 -0.54 7.98 10.35
N GLU A 29 -0.29 8.94 11.25
CA GLU A 29 -0.86 8.92 12.60
C GLU A 29 -2.38 8.85 12.60
N LYS A 30 -3.05 9.63 11.74
CA LYS A 30 -4.52 9.70 11.69
C LYS A 30 -5.14 8.38 11.22
N GLN A 31 -4.53 7.72 10.24
CA GLN A 31 -4.99 6.41 9.73
C GLN A 31 -4.91 5.33 10.82
N VAL A 32 -3.86 5.37 11.65
CA VAL A 32 -3.56 4.29 12.60
C VAL A 32 -3.88 4.62 14.06
N LYS A 33 -4.57 5.74 14.35
CA LYS A 33 -4.69 6.39 15.67
C LYS A 33 -5.11 5.49 16.85
N TYR A 34 -5.64 4.29 16.60
CA TYR A 34 -6.01 3.32 17.64
C TYR A 34 -5.66 1.86 17.31
N ASP A 35 -4.79 1.65 16.33
CA ASP A 35 -4.49 0.31 15.82
C ASP A 35 -3.08 -0.10 16.25
N LYS A 36 -3.03 -0.91 17.32
CA LYS A 36 -1.79 -1.36 17.97
C LYS A 36 -0.83 -2.09 17.02
N ARG A 37 -1.32 -2.64 15.91
CA ARG A 37 -0.47 -3.29 14.88
C ARG A 37 0.56 -2.33 14.30
N PHE A 38 0.27 -1.03 14.35
CA PHE A 38 1.15 0.00 13.83
C PHE A 38 1.97 0.71 14.91
N ALA A 39 1.93 0.26 16.17
CA ALA A 39 2.57 0.97 17.28
C ALA A 39 4.09 1.11 17.12
N ALA A 40 4.75 0.12 16.53
CA ALA A 40 6.20 0.10 16.32
C ALA A 40 6.69 0.99 15.17
N TYR A 41 5.79 1.48 14.30
CA TYR A 41 6.19 2.31 13.17
C TYR A 41 6.24 3.79 13.57
N PRO A 42 7.28 4.54 13.15
CA PRO A 42 7.31 5.98 13.32
C PRO A 42 6.14 6.65 12.60
N LYS A 43 5.66 7.76 13.17
CA LYS A 43 4.53 8.51 12.65
C LYS A 43 4.99 9.64 11.76
N ILE A 44 4.17 9.95 10.76
CA ILE A 44 4.38 11.06 9.85
C ILE A 44 3.05 11.79 9.58
N GLU A 45 3.14 13.11 9.43
CA GLU A 45 1.99 13.96 9.10
C GLU A 45 1.71 13.98 7.59
N SER A 46 2.76 14.10 6.77
CA SER A 46 2.67 14.01 5.31
C SER A 46 2.32 12.58 4.90
N VAL A 47 1.28 12.43 4.08
CA VAL A 47 0.73 11.12 3.69
C VAL A 47 0.90 10.86 2.21
N PRO A 48 0.95 9.59 1.79
CA PRO A 48 0.81 9.26 0.38
C PRO A 48 -0.52 9.78 -0.15
N GLN A 49 -0.50 10.40 -1.33
CA GLN A 49 -1.68 10.95 -1.97
C GLN A 49 -1.95 10.23 -3.28
N PHE A 50 -3.14 9.66 -3.41
CA PHE A 50 -3.64 9.17 -4.70
C PHE A 50 -3.91 10.38 -5.62
N SER A 51 -3.63 10.24 -6.92
CA SER A 51 -3.96 11.26 -7.90
C SER A 51 -5.46 11.55 -7.91
N GLY A 52 -5.84 12.80 -7.65
CA GLY A 52 -7.24 13.20 -7.45
C GLY A 52 -7.74 13.04 -6.01
N GLY A 53 -6.85 12.68 -5.07
CA GLY A 53 -7.14 12.62 -3.64
C GLY A 53 -7.96 11.41 -3.21
N LYS A 54 -8.35 11.41 -1.93
CA LYS A 54 -9.09 10.32 -1.29
C LYS A 54 -10.45 10.07 -1.94
N GLU A 55 -11.12 11.11 -2.39
CA GLU A 55 -12.44 11.01 -3.04
C GLU A 55 -12.36 10.28 -4.38
N ALA A 56 -11.35 10.60 -5.21
CA ALA A 56 -11.12 9.89 -6.46
C ALA A 56 -10.80 8.41 -6.24
N LEU A 57 -10.02 8.07 -5.20
CA LEU A 57 -9.76 6.68 -4.83
C LEU A 57 -11.04 5.97 -4.40
N ASN A 58 -11.88 6.59 -3.57
CA ASN A 58 -13.15 6.03 -3.14
C ASN A 58 -14.09 5.77 -4.31
N LYS A 59 -14.19 6.73 -5.25
CA LYS A 59 -14.99 6.59 -6.46
C LYS A 59 -14.49 5.43 -7.34
N LEU A 60 -13.18 5.35 -7.57
CA LEU A 60 -12.57 4.24 -8.31
C LEU A 60 -12.92 2.88 -7.68
N ILE A 61 -12.84 2.80 -6.35
CA ILE A 61 -13.21 1.58 -5.63
C ILE A 61 -14.69 1.28 -5.83
N GLU A 62 -15.58 2.25 -5.66
CA GLU A 62 -17.03 2.04 -5.81
C GLU A 62 -17.41 1.59 -7.21
N GLU A 63 -16.77 2.13 -8.24
CA GLU A 63 -17.01 1.75 -9.65
C GLU A 63 -16.52 0.35 -9.99
N LYS A 64 -15.43 -0.12 -9.36
CA LYS A 64 -14.76 -1.38 -9.71
C LYS A 64 -14.98 -2.52 -8.73
N LEU A 65 -15.49 -2.24 -7.54
CA LEU A 65 -15.64 -3.23 -6.47
C LEU A 65 -16.64 -4.29 -6.89
N LYS A 66 -16.17 -5.53 -6.86
CA LYS A 66 -16.97 -6.74 -6.98
C LYS A 66 -16.89 -7.48 -5.65
N VAL A 67 -18.00 -8.05 -5.26
CA VAL A 67 -18.09 -8.91 -4.07
C VAL A 67 -18.35 -10.35 -4.49
N SER A 68 -17.86 -11.30 -3.70
CA SER A 68 -18.17 -12.73 -3.92
C SER A 68 -19.65 -13.02 -3.66
N GLU A 69 -20.20 -14.11 -4.20
CA GLU A 69 -21.57 -14.54 -3.90
C GLU A 69 -21.84 -14.71 -2.40
N LYS A 70 -20.83 -15.20 -1.65
CA LYS A 70 -20.90 -15.35 -0.18
C LYS A 70 -21.05 -14.00 0.55
N ALA A 71 -20.61 -12.92 -0.08
CA ALA A 71 -20.62 -11.59 0.50
C ALA A 71 -21.92 -10.83 0.21
N LYS A 72 -22.71 -11.20 -0.81
CA LYS A 72 -23.90 -10.44 -1.26
C LYS A 72 -24.95 -10.19 -0.18
N ASN A 73 -25.10 -11.10 0.78
CA ASN A 73 -26.13 -10.99 1.82
C ASN A 73 -25.58 -10.56 3.19
N ILE A 74 -24.34 -10.07 3.25
CA ILE A 74 -23.70 -9.65 4.52
C ILE A 74 -23.17 -8.22 4.45
N VAL A 75 -23.06 -7.61 5.62
CA VAL A 75 -22.33 -6.37 5.83
C VAL A 75 -21.04 -6.69 6.56
N PHE A 76 -19.91 -6.27 6.01
CA PHE A 76 -18.61 -6.54 6.62
C PHE A 76 -17.66 -5.34 6.48
N ARG A 77 -16.64 -5.31 7.34
CA ARG A 77 -15.58 -4.30 7.30
C ARG A 77 -14.35 -4.92 6.66
N LEU A 78 -13.88 -4.31 5.58
CA LEU A 78 -12.59 -4.61 4.99
C LEU A 78 -11.57 -3.59 5.51
N ASN A 79 -10.64 -4.04 6.35
CA ASN A 79 -9.45 -3.25 6.67
C ASN A 79 -8.33 -3.73 5.76
N TYR A 80 -7.71 -2.82 5.02
CA TYR A 80 -6.64 -3.16 4.09
C TYR A 80 -5.52 -2.14 4.20
N MET A 81 -4.32 -2.61 3.89
CA MET A 81 -3.13 -1.78 3.83
C MET A 81 -2.25 -2.18 2.66
N PHE A 82 -1.43 -1.25 2.22
CA PHE A 82 -0.35 -1.48 1.26
C PHE A 82 0.73 -0.43 1.47
N THR A 83 1.94 -0.75 1.03
CA THR A 83 3.06 0.18 1.07
C THR A 83 3.01 1.04 -0.18
N ILE A 84 3.09 2.36 -0.01
CA ILE A 84 3.52 3.27 -1.07
C ILE A 84 5.00 3.52 -0.82
N THR A 85 5.82 3.12 -1.78
CA THR A 85 7.25 3.34 -1.70
C THR A 85 7.59 4.81 -1.95
N CYS A 86 8.79 5.22 -1.54
CA CYS A 86 9.37 6.52 -1.82
C CYS A 86 9.41 6.91 -3.32
N ASP A 87 9.29 5.95 -4.26
CA ASP A 87 9.17 6.19 -5.70
C ASP A 87 7.71 6.08 -6.22
N GLY A 88 6.73 6.06 -5.33
CA GLY A 88 5.30 6.08 -5.67
C GLY A 88 4.73 4.75 -6.16
N LYS A 89 5.46 3.63 -6.03
CA LYS A 89 4.96 2.29 -6.36
C LYS A 89 4.19 1.69 -5.20
N ILE A 90 3.32 0.74 -5.54
CA ILE A 90 2.55 -0.03 -4.56
C ILE A 90 3.16 -1.41 -4.39
N LYS A 91 3.30 -1.87 -3.15
CA LYS A 91 3.69 -3.25 -2.80
C LYS A 91 3.01 -3.70 -1.51
N ASP A 92 3.19 -4.98 -1.16
CA ASP A 92 2.81 -5.55 0.13
C ASP A 92 1.33 -5.38 0.52
N PHE A 93 0.40 -5.48 -0.44
CA PHE A 93 -1.02 -5.43 -0.15
C PHE A 93 -1.42 -6.52 0.85
N LYS A 94 -2.12 -6.14 1.92
CA LYS A 94 -2.60 -7.04 2.96
C LYS A 94 -3.98 -6.62 3.43
N THR A 95 -4.80 -7.61 3.75
CA THR A 95 -6.01 -7.41 4.56
C THR A 95 -5.69 -7.65 6.02
N LEU A 96 -6.39 -6.93 6.88
CA LEU A 96 -6.12 -6.86 8.31
C LEU A 96 -7.37 -7.24 9.10
N GLY A 97 -7.25 -8.24 9.98
CA GLY A 97 -8.38 -8.79 10.74
C GLY A 97 -8.74 -10.18 10.26
N ASP A 98 -10.01 -10.42 9.93
CA ASP A 98 -10.49 -11.71 9.42
C ASP A 98 -9.82 -12.04 8.07
N PRO A 99 -9.00 -13.11 7.97
CA PRO A 99 -8.35 -13.50 6.73
C PRO A 99 -9.34 -13.82 5.60
N LYS A 100 -10.59 -14.17 5.92
CA LYS A 100 -11.62 -14.45 4.91
C LYS A 100 -12.03 -13.20 4.15
N ALA A 101 -11.87 -12.01 4.73
CA ALA A 101 -12.32 -10.75 4.13
C ALA A 101 -11.66 -10.46 2.77
N SER A 102 -10.41 -10.90 2.55
CA SER A 102 -9.73 -10.77 1.26
C SER A 102 -10.45 -11.53 0.15
N SER A 103 -10.92 -12.75 0.44
CA SER A 103 -11.61 -13.61 -0.54
C SER A 103 -13.03 -13.15 -0.87
N LEU A 104 -13.56 -12.17 -0.12
CA LEU A 104 -14.91 -11.65 -0.33
C LEU A 104 -14.95 -10.54 -1.39
N THR A 105 -13.80 -10.01 -1.84
CA THR A 105 -13.74 -8.85 -2.73
C THR A 105 -12.54 -8.90 -3.68
N ASN A 106 -12.60 -8.17 -4.79
CA ASN A 106 -11.47 -7.94 -5.69
C ASN A 106 -10.58 -6.73 -5.29
N MET A 107 -10.54 -6.36 -4.00
CA MET A 107 -9.85 -5.13 -3.57
C MET A 107 -8.37 -5.08 -3.97
N ILE A 108 -7.68 -6.22 -3.96
CA ILE A 108 -6.26 -6.30 -4.35
C ILE A 108 -6.07 -5.84 -5.81
N GLU A 109 -6.89 -6.32 -6.73
CA GLU A 109 -6.83 -5.97 -8.16
C GLU A 109 -7.09 -4.47 -8.39
N ILE A 110 -8.01 -3.89 -7.61
CA ILE A 110 -8.30 -2.45 -7.69
C ILE A 110 -7.10 -1.65 -7.23
N VAL A 111 -6.51 -2.00 -6.09
CA VAL A 111 -5.31 -1.33 -5.54
C VAL A 111 -4.13 -1.48 -6.50
N GLU A 112 -3.88 -2.67 -7.05
CA GLU A 112 -2.84 -2.90 -8.06
C GLU A 112 -3.06 -2.06 -9.32
N SER A 113 -4.32 -1.80 -9.71
CA SER A 113 -4.64 -0.91 -10.84
C SER A 113 -4.32 0.57 -10.59
N THR A 114 -3.86 0.94 -9.38
CA THR A 114 -3.46 2.31 -9.02
C THR A 114 -1.96 2.57 -9.09
N GLN A 115 -1.15 1.63 -9.60
CA GLN A 115 0.27 1.85 -9.88
C GLN A 115 0.50 3.14 -10.69
N GLY A 116 1.52 3.91 -10.31
CA GLY A 116 1.87 5.17 -10.96
C GLY A 116 0.91 6.34 -10.69
N LYS A 117 -0.08 6.17 -9.79
CA LYS A 117 -1.03 7.21 -9.40
C LYS A 117 -0.85 7.70 -7.96
N TRP A 118 0.32 7.47 -7.37
CA TRP A 118 0.59 7.84 -5.98
C TRP A 118 1.76 8.78 -5.89
N THR A 119 1.53 9.91 -5.23
CA THR A 119 2.60 10.74 -4.69
C THR A 119 3.05 10.11 -3.37
N PRO A 120 4.34 9.85 -3.17
CA PRO A 120 4.87 9.26 -1.94
C PRO A 120 4.69 10.20 -0.75
N ALA A 121 4.84 9.65 0.47
CA ALA A 121 4.96 10.49 1.66
C ALA A 121 6.31 11.21 1.66
N GLU A 122 6.37 12.35 2.34
CA GLU A 122 7.57 13.16 2.45
C GLU A 122 7.88 13.50 3.91
N LYS A 123 9.13 13.28 4.33
CA LYS A 123 9.65 13.71 5.62
C LYS A 123 10.83 14.63 5.39
N ASP A 124 10.76 15.85 5.92
CA ASP A 124 11.86 16.83 5.85
C ASP A 124 12.39 17.06 4.41
N GLY A 125 11.49 17.09 3.41
CA GLY A 125 11.84 17.26 2.00
C GLY A 125 12.31 15.99 1.27
N VAL A 126 12.34 14.84 1.95
CA VAL A 126 12.79 13.54 1.40
C VAL A 126 11.62 12.57 1.29
N THR A 127 11.48 11.87 0.16
CA THR A 127 10.40 10.90 0.00
C THR A 127 10.70 9.62 0.79
N VAL A 128 9.66 9.03 1.39
CA VAL A 128 9.80 7.88 2.28
C VAL A 128 8.74 6.81 1.99
N ASP A 129 9.08 5.56 2.31
CA ASP A 129 8.13 4.46 2.30
C ASP A 129 7.08 4.70 3.40
N CYS A 130 5.80 4.56 3.05
CA CYS A 130 4.72 4.76 3.99
C CYS A 130 3.58 3.77 3.75
N ILE A 131 3.08 3.18 4.83
CA ILE A 131 1.91 2.31 4.77
C ILE A 131 0.66 3.20 4.65
N TYR A 132 -0.11 2.98 3.59
CA TYR A 132 -1.47 3.47 3.50
C TYR A 132 -2.41 2.44 4.12
N PHE A 133 -3.15 2.87 5.14
CA PHE A 133 -4.14 2.03 5.81
C PHE A 133 -5.54 2.64 5.69
N ALA A 134 -6.50 1.81 5.29
CA ALA A 134 -7.89 2.22 5.15
C ALA A 134 -8.87 1.14 5.63
N LYS A 135 -10.09 1.61 5.93
CA LYS A 135 -11.23 0.79 6.35
C LYS A 135 -12.40 1.12 5.45
N LYS A 136 -13.02 0.10 4.85
CA LYS A 136 -14.26 0.24 4.07
C LYS A 136 -15.32 -0.69 4.62
N THR A 137 -16.48 -0.14 4.97
CA THR A 137 -17.68 -0.93 5.22
C THR A 137 -18.30 -1.28 3.87
N ILE A 138 -18.53 -2.57 3.63
CA ILE A 138 -19.11 -3.08 2.40
C ILE A 138 -20.47 -3.68 2.76
N VAL A 139 -21.52 -3.18 2.10
CA VAL A 139 -22.86 -3.75 2.13
C VAL A 139 -22.97 -4.59 0.87
N GLY A 140 -22.84 -5.91 1.02
CA GLY A 140 -22.72 -6.81 -0.13
C GLY A 140 -23.88 -6.70 -1.11
N SER A 141 -25.09 -6.38 -0.64
CA SER A 141 -26.28 -6.31 -1.48
C SER A 141 -26.29 -5.10 -2.43
N LYS A 142 -25.28 -4.22 -2.38
CA LYS A 142 -25.11 -3.08 -3.28
C LYS A 142 -24.21 -3.40 -4.49
N TYR A 143 -23.61 -4.59 -4.54
CA TYR A 143 -22.63 -5.01 -5.54
C TYR A 143 -23.03 -6.37 -6.13
#